data_AF-A0A851TMD6-F1
#
_entry.id   AF-A0A851TMD6-F1
#
_cell.length_a   1.000
_cell.length_b   1.000
_cell.length_c   1.000
_cell.angle_alpha   90.00
_cell.angle_beta   90.00
_cell.angle_gamma   90.00
#
_symmetry.space_group_name_H-M   'P 1'
#
loop_
_entity.id
_entity.type
_entity.pdbx_description
1 polymer ?
#
loop_
_entity_poly.entity_id
_entity_poly.type
_entity_poly.pdbx_seq_one_letter_code
_entity_poly.pdbx_strand_id
1 'polypeptide(L)'
;RVRLAGMKIARPPISIGHYKMVKHKSDKGNEENPHRFDLLIRTQRTWTQDGMNSLTYTLLAKQLRPLYTNLTVDIGTDPRAGQARKGLVPGHEGHRYLSSSSLLRQEMLRKSP
;
A
#
# COMPACT_ATOMS: atom_id res chain seq x y z
N ARG A 1 6.58 7.36 -0.03
CA ARG A 1 7.10 7.72 1.32
C ARG A 1 8.61 7.74 1.36
N VAL A 2 9.31 6.61 1.16
CA VAL A 2 10.81 6.56 1.13
C VAL A 2 11.42 7.65 0.24
N ARG A 3 11.04 7.69 -1.05
CA ARG A 3 11.50 8.73 -1.99
C ARG A 3 11.01 10.13 -1.64
N LEU A 4 9.80 10.26 -1.07
CA LEU A 4 9.22 11.56 -0.67
C LEU A 4 10.01 12.19 0.48
N ALA A 5 10.60 11.37 1.34
CA ALA A 5 11.51 11.81 2.40
C ALA A 5 12.96 12.02 1.91
N GLY A 6 13.22 12.00 0.59
CA GLY A 6 14.55 12.18 0.02
C GLY A 6 15.50 10.98 0.19
N MET A 7 15.01 9.84 0.68
CA MET A 7 15.83 8.66 0.91
C MET A 7 16.02 7.82 -0.37
N LYS A 8 17.18 7.16 -0.47
CA LYS A 8 17.51 6.24 -1.56
C LYS A 8 17.20 4.79 -1.17
N ILE A 9 16.80 3.98 -2.15
CA ILE A 9 16.56 2.54 -1.96
C ILE A 9 17.87 1.79 -2.24
N ALA A 10 18.46 1.19 -1.21
CA ALA A 10 19.59 0.28 -1.37
C ALA A 10 19.09 -1.13 -1.70
N ARG A 11 19.78 -1.83 -2.61
CA ARG A 11 19.50 -3.23 -2.97
C ARG A 11 20.81 -4.01 -3.03
N PRO A 12 20.85 -5.26 -2.54
CA PRO A 12 21.99 -6.12 -2.77
C PRO A 12 22.15 -6.46 -4.27
N PRO A 13 23.36 -6.83 -4.72
CA PRO A 13 23.57 -7.32 -6.08
C PRO A 13 22.67 -8.51 -6.40
N ILE A 14 22.25 -8.59 -7.68
CA ILE A 14 21.34 -9.65 -8.14
C ILE A 14 21.91 -11.03 -7.85
N SER A 15 23.22 -11.22 -7.99
CA SER A 15 23.93 -12.48 -7.73
C SER A 15 23.70 -13.08 -6.34
N ILE A 16 23.36 -12.26 -5.33
CA ILE A 16 23.12 -12.71 -3.95
C ILE A 16 21.71 -12.38 -3.44
N GLY A 17 20.97 -11.52 -4.12
CA GLY A 17 19.66 -11.01 -3.70
C GLY A 17 18.47 -11.92 -4.04
N HIS A 18 18.71 -13.20 -4.35
CA HIS A 18 17.67 -14.13 -4.74
C HIS A 18 16.85 -14.62 -3.54
N TYR A 19 15.53 -14.66 -3.69
CA TYR A 19 14.61 -15.20 -2.68
C TYR A 19 13.62 -16.17 -3.33
N LYS A 20 13.09 -17.10 -2.53
CA LYS A 20 12.07 -18.07 -2.97
C LYS A 20 10.77 -17.81 -2.21
N MET A 21 9.73 -17.48 -2.95
CA MET A 21 8.38 -17.36 -2.40
C MET A 21 7.85 -18.75 -2.01
N VAL A 22 7.35 -18.89 -0.78
CA VAL A 22 6.61 -20.09 -0.38
C VAL A 22 5.29 -20.12 -1.16
N LYS A 23 5.00 -21.26 -1.81
CA LYS A 23 3.81 -21.39 -2.67
C LYS A 23 2.53 -21.13 -1.85
N HIS A 24 1.73 -20.19 -2.31
CA HIS A 24 0.39 -19.90 -1.82
C HIS A 24 -0.56 -19.71 -3.01
N LYS A 25 -1.87 -19.79 -2.78
CA LYS A 25 -2.87 -19.40 -3.79
C LYS A 25 -2.78 -17.89 -3.99
N SER A 26 -3.17 -17.39 -5.17
CA SER A 26 -3.29 -15.93 -5.34
C SER A 26 -4.18 -15.36 -4.26
N ASP A 27 -3.66 -14.39 -3.50
CA ASP A 27 -4.46 -13.73 -2.47
C ASP A 27 -5.55 -12.89 -3.14
N LYS A 28 -6.77 -12.99 -2.61
CA LYS A 28 -7.89 -12.15 -3.04
C LYS A 28 -7.56 -10.69 -2.71
N GLY A 29 -7.60 -9.78 -3.70
CA GLY A 29 -7.23 -8.37 -3.52
C GLY A 29 -5.83 -8.00 -4.02
N ASN A 30 -5.04 -8.99 -4.50
CA ASN A 30 -3.74 -8.75 -5.16
C ASN A 30 -3.86 -8.71 -6.69
N GLU A 31 -5.06 -8.50 -7.24
CA GLU A 31 -5.22 -8.27 -8.68
C GLU A 31 -4.55 -6.96 -9.11
N GLU A 32 -4.25 -6.82 -10.40
CA GLU A 32 -3.72 -5.55 -10.91
C GLU A 32 -4.69 -4.40 -10.59
N ASN A 33 -4.17 -3.36 -9.92
CA ASN A 33 -5.01 -2.26 -9.47
C ASN A 33 -5.16 -1.20 -10.57
N PRO A 34 -6.36 -1.03 -11.17
CA PRO A 34 -6.57 -0.05 -12.24
C PRO A 34 -6.43 1.41 -11.75
N HIS A 35 -6.59 1.67 -10.45
CA HIS A 35 -6.50 2.99 -9.81
C HIS A 35 -5.15 3.25 -9.13
N ARG A 36 -4.09 2.52 -9.51
CA ARG A 36 -2.77 2.63 -8.89
C ARG A 36 -2.20 4.05 -8.89
N PHE A 37 -2.42 4.82 -9.96
CA PHE A 37 -1.92 6.20 -10.05
C PHE A 37 -2.62 7.14 -9.07
N ASP A 38 -3.93 6.97 -8.86
CA ASP A 38 -4.68 7.76 -7.88
C ASP A 38 -4.17 7.50 -6.45
N LEU A 39 -3.84 6.25 -6.14
CA LEU A 39 -3.24 5.87 -4.85
C LEU A 39 -1.86 6.51 -4.63
N LEU A 40 -1.05 6.63 -5.68
CA LEU A 40 0.26 7.30 -5.60
C LEU A 40 0.12 8.79 -5.31
N ILE A 41 -0.82 9.48 -5.98
CA ILE A 41 -1.11 10.89 -5.73
C ILE A 41 -1.65 11.09 -4.30
N ARG A 42 -2.58 10.24 -3.87
CA ARG A 42 -3.09 10.27 -2.48
C ARG A 42 -1.97 10.10 -1.47
N THR A 43 -1.07 9.14 -1.71
CA THR A 43 0.09 8.92 -0.84
C THR A 43 0.96 10.17 -0.71
N GLN A 44 1.18 10.91 -1.80
CA GLN A 44 1.94 12.17 -1.74
C GLN A 44 1.32 13.20 -0.78
N ARG A 45 0.00 13.20 -0.64
CA ARG A 45 -0.74 14.12 0.23
C ARG A 45 -0.87 13.63 1.67
N THR A 46 -1.12 12.34 1.88
CA THR A 46 -1.53 11.82 3.19
C THR A 46 -0.41 11.16 3.99
N TRP A 47 0.78 10.93 3.40
CA TRP A 47 1.79 10.07 4.01
C TRP A 47 2.35 10.52 5.36
N THR A 48 2.21 11.80 5.70
CA THR A 48 2.63 12.38 6.99
C THR A 48 1.54 12.29 8.07
N GLN A 49 0.28 12.13 7.66
CA GLN A 49 -0.89 12.13 8.56
C GLN A 49 -1.38 10.71 8.86
N ASP A 50 -1.26 9.81 7.89
CA ASP A 50 -1.70 8.42 7.97
C ASP A 50 -0.48 7.51 8.12
N GLY A 51 -0.18 7.02 9.32
CA GLY A 51 1.02 6.22 9.60
C GLY A 51 1.19 5.85 11.08
N MET A 52 2.43 5.79 11.57
CA MET A 52 2.72 5.44 12.98
C MET A 52 2.07 6.42 13.98
N ASN A 53 1.90 7.68 13.59
CA ASN A 53 1.27 8.72 14.41
C ASN A 53 -0.25 8.58 14.52
N SER A 54 -0.89 7.82 13.63
CA SER A 54 -2.33 7.61 13.62
C SER A 54 -2.71 6.14 13.83
N LEU A 55 -1.75 5.29 14.19
CA LEU A 55 -1.95 3.84 14.34
C LEU A 55 -2.74 3.56 15.62
N THR A 56 -3.91 2.94 15.46
CA THR A 56 -4.74 2.44 16.57
C THR A 56 -4.80 0.92 16.51
N TYR A 57 -4.57 0.26 17.65
CA TYR A 57 -4.68 -1.19 17.78
C TYR A 57 -4.84 -1.58 19.25
N THR A 58 -5.36 -2.79 19.49
CA THR A 58 -5.44 -3.39 20.82
C THR A 58 -4.61 -4.68 20.84
N LEU A 59 -3.71 -4.82 21.82
CA LEU A 59 -2.98 -6.07 22.02
C LEU A 59 -3.89 -7.09 22.72
N LEU A 60 -4.16 -8.21 22.07
CA LEU A 60 -5.00 -9.28 22.61
C LEU A 60 -4.17 -10.34 23.33
N ALA A 61 -3.01 -10.71 22.75
CA ALA A 61 -2.12 -11.70 23.34
C ALA A 61 -0.66 -11.46 22.95
N LYS A 62 0.24 -11.75 23.89
CA LYS A 62 1.69 -11.75 23.67
C LYS A 62 2.26 -13.08 24.17
N GLN A 63 2.93 -13.81 23.29
CA GLN A 63 3.49 -15.14 23.60
C GLN A 63 4.95 -15.19 23.16
N LEU A 64 5.83 -15.38 24.13
CA LEU A 64 7.26 -15.60 23.87
C LEU A 64 7.46 -17.07 23.49
N ARG A 65 8.03 -17.33 22.31
CA ARG A 65 8.43 -18.66 21.86
C ARG A 65 9.95 -18.69 21.71
N PRO A 66 10.60 -19.87 21.75
CA PRO A 66 12.05 -19.95 21.64
C PRO A 66 12.65 -19.29 20.39
N LEU A 67 11.90 -19.25 19.26
CA LEU A 67 12.39 -18.74 17.98
C LEU A 67 11.72 -17.43 17.53
N TYR A 68 10.63 -17.00 18.17
CA TYR A 68 9.87 -15.81 17.77
C TYR A 68 8.95 -15.32 18.89
N THR A 69 8.43 -14.09 18.75
CA THR A 69 7.35 -13.59 19.60
C THR A 69 6.07 -13.51 18.78
N ASN A 70 4.99 -14.13 19.27
CA ASN A 70 3.67 -14.00 18.66
C ASN A 70 2.92 -12.85 19.33
N LEU A 71 2.48 -11.88 18.53
CA LEU A 71 1.60 -10.80 18.94
C LEU A 71 0.28 -10.95 18.20
N THR A 72 -0.79 -11.25 18.93
CA THR A 72 -2.15 -11.21 18.40
C THR A 72 -2.72 -9.83 18.70
N VAL A 73 -3.08 -9.09 17.66
CA VAL A 73 -3.57 -7.70 17.76
C VAL A 73 -4.90 -7.55 17.02
N ASP A 74 -5.78 -6.73 17.59
CA ASP A 74 -6.95 -6.19 16.90
C ASP A 74 -6.58 -4.85 16.28
N ILE A 75 -6.74 -4.72 14.97
CA ILE A 75 -6.45 -3.51 14.19
C ILE A 75 -7.72 -2.76 13.76
N GLY A 76 -8.87 -3.14 14.31
CA GLY A 76 -10.17 -2.57 13.99
C GLY A 76 -10.79 -3.13 12.70
N THR A 77 -11.88 -2.50 12.27
CA THR A 77 -12.60 -2.87 11.05
C THR A 77 -12.13 -2.04 9.86
N ASP A 78 -12.22 -2.61 8.66
CA ASP A 78 -11.91 -1.87 7.44
C ASP A 78 -12.89 -0.69 7.28
N PRO A 79 -12.41 0.58 7.31
CA PRO A 79 -13.27 1.74 7.13
C PRO A 79 -13.98 1.76 5.76
N ARG A 80 -13.49 0.99 4.77
CA ARG A 80 -14.11 0.87 3.43
C ARG A 80 -15.19 -0.19 3.36
N ALA A 81 -15.21 -1.17 4.26
CA ALA A 81 -16.21 -2.23 4.27
C ALA A 81 -17.64 -1.69 4.50
N GLY A 82 -17.78 -0.57 5.23
CA GLY A 82 -19.07 0.12 5.42
C GLY A 82 -19.53 0.97 4.21
N GLN A 83 -18.62 1.36 3.32
CA GLN A 83 -18.93 2.20 2.16
C GLN A 83 -19.47 1.41 0.96
N ALA A 84 -19.11 0.12 0.84
CA ALA A 84 -19.62 -0.75 -0.22
C ALA A 84 -21.15 -0.91 -0.20
N ARG A 85 -21.82 -0.63 0.93
CA ARG A 85 -23.29 -0.68 1.06
C ARG A 85 -24.02 0.61 0.67
N LYS A 86 -23.32 1.73 0.43
CA LYS A 86 -23.93 3.02 0.06
C LYS A 86 -23.63 3.49 -1.37
N GLY A 87 -22.99 2.64 -2.20
CA GLY A 87 -22.40 3.05 -3.48
C GLY A 87 -23.17 2.76 -4.77
N LEU A 88 -24.44 2.35 -4.72
CA LEU A 88 -25.27 2.31 -5.94
C LEU A 88 -25.94 3.67 -6.12
N VAL A 89 -25.18 4.64 -6.64
CA VAL A 89 -25.74 5.88 -7.22
C VAL A 89 -25.24 5.98 -8.66
N PRO A 90 -26.13 6.12 -9.66
CA PRO A 90 -25.75 6.05 -11.07
C PRO A 90 -25.13 7.36 -11.55
N GLY A 91 -24.06 7.22 -12.34
CA GLY A 91 -23.62 8.17 -13.38
C GLY A 91 -23.29 9.60 -12.94
N HIS A 92 -22.00 9.91 -12.82
CA HIS A 92 -21.52 11.22 -13.24
C HIS A 92 -20.23 11.07 -14.04
N GLU A 93 -20.29 11.58 -15.26
CA GLU A 93 -19.32 11.45 -16.33
C GLU A 93 -17.95 12.03 -15.98
N GLY A 94 -16.93 11.50 -16.67
CA GLY A 94 -15.52 11.71 -16.38
C GLY A 94 -15.08 13.17 -16.54
N HIS A 95 -14.66 13.77 -15.43
CA HIS A 95 -13.75 14.91 -15.48
C HIS A 95 -12.30 14.40 -15.58
N ARG A 96 -11.77 14.42 -16.81
CA ARG A 96 -10.34 14.20 -17.09
C ARG A 96 -9.53 15.32 -16.43
N TYR A 97 -8.93 15.04 -15.27
CA TYR A 97 -7.87 15.87 -14.72
C TYR A 97 -6.56 15.58 -15.48
N LEU A 98 -6.40 16.25 -16.62
CA LEU A 98 -5.13 16.41 -17.31
C LEU A 98 -4.37 17.56 -16.61
N SER A 99 -3.25 17.26 -15.95
CA SER A 99 -2.04 18.11 -15.97
C SER A 99 -0.92 17.61 -15.03
N SER A 100 -1.22 16.94 -13.89
CA SER A 100 -0.17 16.53 -12.92
C SER A 100 0.10 15.02 -12.85
N SER A 101 -0.81 14.20 -13.36
CA SER A 101 -0.75 12.73 -13.29
C SER A 101 0.15 12.10 -14.36
N SER A 102 0.38 12.79 -15.49
CA SER A 102 1.15 12.26 -16.63
C SER A 102 2.65 12.16 -16.33
N LEU A 103 3.24 13.16 -15.67
CA LEU A 103 4.67 13.17 -15.34
C LEU A 103 5.03 12.12 -14.29
N LEU A 104 4.25 12.02 -13.20
CA LEU A 104 4.42 10.98 -12.19
C LEU A 104 4.23 9.58 -12.80
N ARG A 105 3.26 9.43 -13.72
CA ARG A 105 3.05 8.17 -14.45
C ARG A 105 4.25 7.82 -15.33
N GLN A 106 4.79 8.77 -16.07
CA GLN A 106 5.94 8.57 -16.94
C GLN A 106 7.22 8.27 -16.15
N GLU A 107 7.45 8.93 -15.02
CA GLU A 107 8.57 8.66 -14.11
C GLU A 107 8.47 7.25 -13.50
N MET A 108 7.29 6.83 -13.08
CA MET A 108 7.09 5.54 -12.41
C MET A 108 7.07 4.33 -13.36
N LEU A 109 6.81 4.56 -14.66
CA LEU A 109 6.92 3.53 -15.71
C LEU A 109 8.34 3.41 -16.26
N ARG A 110 9.26 4.34 -15.96
CA ARG A 110 10.68 4.16 -16.25
C ARG A 110 11.21 3.03 -15.36
N LYS A 111 11.39 1.84 -15.96
CA LYS A 111 12.22 0.79 -15.36
C LYS A 111 13.62 1.37 -15.22
N SER A 112 14.09 1.58 -13.99
CA SER A 112 15.52 1.80 -13.77
C SER A 112 16.27 0.58 -14.30
N PRO A 113 17.40 0.78 -15.02
CA PRO A 113 18.24 -0.31 -15.50
C PRO A 113 18.76 -1.18 -14.34
#